data_AF-M6VMX4-F1
#
_entry.id   AF-M6VMX4-F1
#
_cell.length_a   1.000
_cell.length_b   1.000
_cell.length_c   1.000
_cell.angle_alpha   90.00
_cell.angle_beta   90.00
_cell.angle_gamma   90.00
#
_symmetry.space_group_name_H-M   'P 1'
#
loop_
_entity.id
_entity.type
_entity.pdbx_description
1 polymer ?
#
loop_
_entity_poly.entity_id
_entity_poly.type
_entity_poly.pdbx_seq_one_letter_code
_entity_poly.pdbx_strand_id
1 'polypeptide(L)' 'MADAIKRRRQNLDTESTDREILVEYIRQFVDSRRGNQKLLAEASSIPQNKISSLIREKNFSPGMESIIVLAETIQKIQ' A
#
# COMPACT_ATOMS: atom_id res chain seq x y z
N MET A 1 0.17 -15.65 28.51
CA MET A 1 0.35 -16.09 27.10
C MET A 1 -0.92 -15.97 26.26
N ALA A 2 -2.11 -16.34 26.77
CA ALA A 2 -3.38 -16.19 26.05
C ALA A 2 -3.67 -14.74 25.57
N ASP A 3 -3.33 -13.73 26.37
CA ASP A 3 -3.53 -12.32 26.01
C ASP A 3 -2.61 -11.83 24.88
N ALA A 4 -1.42 -12.41 24.74
CA ALA A 4 -0.49 -12.05 23.67
C ALA A 4 -0.97 -12.61 22.32
N ILE A 5 -1.51 -13.83 22.32
CA ILE A 5 -2.09 -14.47 21.13
C ILE A 5 -3.35 -13.72 20.69
N LYS A 6 -4.23 -13.36 21.63
CA LYS A 6 -5.44 -12.58 21.34
C LYS A 6 -5.09 -11.21 20.74
N ARG A 7 -4.14 -10.49 21.34
CA ARG A 7 -3.62 -9.21 20.81
C ARG A 7 -3.03 -9.38 19.42
N ARG A 8 -2.23 -10.42 19.17
CA ARG A 8 -1.66 -10.65 17.83
C ARG A 8 -2.74 -10.92 16.79
N ARG A 9 -3.79 -11.69 17.12
CA ARG A 9 -4.92 -11.94 16.21
C ARG A 9 -5.69 -10.65 15.89
N GLN A 10 -6.02 -9.87 16.91
CA GLN A 10 -6.67 -8.57 16.70
C GLN A 10 -5.83 -7.64 15.83
N ASN A 11 -4.52 -7.59 16.06
CA ASN A 11 -3.62 -6.78 15.25
C ASN A 11 -3.50 -7.30 13.81
N LEU A 12 -3.62 -8.60 13.57
CA LEU A 12 -3.64 -9.17 12.21
C LEU A 12 -4.93 -8.81 11.47
N ASP A 13 -6.07 -8.85 12.17
CA ASP A 13 -7.36 -8.46 11.59
C ASP A 13 -7.32 -6.97 11.20
N THR A 14 -6.78 -6.10 12.06
CA THR A 14 -6.60 -4.68 11.74
C THR A 14 -5.56 -4.45 10.64
N GLU A 15 -4.45 -5.21 10.64
CA GLU A 15 -3.40 -5.11 9.61
C GLU A 15 -3.95 -5.43 8.21
N SER A 16 -4.87 -6.41 8.10
CA SER A 16 -5.55 -6.72 6.84
C SER A 16 -6.46 -5.57 6.38
N THR A 17 -7.25 -5.00 7.29
CA THR A 17 -8.13 -3.87 6.98
C THR A 17 -7.33 -2.61 6.61
N ASP A 18 -6.29 -2.28 7.37
CA ASP A 18 -5.41 -1.14 7.10
C ASP A 18 -4.74 -1.29 5.74
N ARG A 19 -4.30 -2.51 5.42
CA ARG A 19 -3.72 -2.82 4.13
C ARG A 19 -4.70 -2.54 2.98
N GLU A 20 -5.94 -3.02 3.08
CA GLU A 20 -6.97 -2.77 2.05
C GLU A 20 -7.23 -1.28 1.84
N ILE A 21 -7.38 -0.53 2.93
CA ILE A 21 -7.59 0.93 2.90
C ILE A 21 -6.43 1.64 2.20
N LEU A 22 -5.19 1.31 2.56
CA LEU A 22 -4.02 1.94 1.97
C LEU A 22 -3.84 1.58 0.49
N VAL A 23 -4.11 0.32 0.10
CA VAL A 23 -4.08 -0.09 -1.30
C VAL A 23 -5.11 0.67 -2.12
N GLU A 24 -6.31 0.85 -1.59
CA GLU A 24 -7.36 1.60 -2.25
C GLU A 24 -6.99 3.08 -2.38
N TYR A 25 -6.41 3.69 -1.34
CA TYR A 25 -5.87 5.06 -1.43
C TYR A 25 -4.81 5.21 -2.52
N ILE A 26 -3.88 4.26 -2.63
CA ILE A 26 -2.85 4.25 -3.68
C ILE A 26 -3.49 4.09 -5.06
N ARG A 27 -4.48 3.20 -5.21
CA ARG A 27 -5.22 2.97 -6.46
C ARG A 27 -5.90 4.26 -6.92
N GLN A 28 -6.63 4.93 -6.03
CA GLN A 28 -7.30 6.20 -6.32
C GLN A 28 -6.32 7.29 -6.80
N PHE A 29 -5.17 7.40 -6.14
CA PHE A 29 -4.14 8.34 -6.58
C PHE A 29 -3.63 8.01 -7.99
N VAL A 30 -3.28 6.75 -8.24
CA VAL A 30 -2.76 6.31 -9.55
C VAL A 30 -3.78 6.54 -10.67
N ASP A 31 -5.04 6.22 -10.42
CA ASP A 31 -6.11 6.30 -11.43
C ASP A 31 -6.59 7.74 -11.67
N SER A 32 -6.33 8.66 -10.75
CA SER A 32 -6.75 10.06 -10.89
C SER A 32 -6.08 10.79 -12.07
N ARG A 33 -4.86 10.40 -12.49
CA ARG A 33 -4.15 10.99 -13.65
C ARG A 33 -3.21 9.98 -14.31
N ARG A 34 -3.18 9.95 -15.65
CA ARG A 34 -2.37 9.02 -16.49
C ARG A 34 -0.85 9.03 -16.20
N GLY A 35 -0.31 10.05 -15.54
CA GLY A 35 1.11 10.15 -15.14
C GLY A 35 1.42 9.76 -13.70
N ASN A 36 0.41 9.58 -12.84
CA ASN A 36 0.62 9.46 -11.40
C ASN A 36 1.32 8.17 -10.99
N GLN A 37 1.15 7.08 -11.72
CA GLN A 37 1.90 5.86 -11.44
C GLN A 37 3.41 6.04 -11.62
N LYS A 38 3.82 6.78 -12.65
CA LYS A 38 5.24 7.08 -12.91
C LYS A 38 5.76 8.06 -11.87
N LEU A 39 5.01 9.11 -11.60
CA LEU A 39 5.34 10.09 -10.56
C LEU A 39 5.55 9.43 -9.20
N LEU A 40 4.65 8.53 -8.80
CA LEU A 40 4.74 7.81 -7.54
C LEU A 40 5.98 6.91 -7.49
N ALA A 41 6.28 6.21 -8.58
CA ALA A 41 7.45 5.35 -8.68
C ALA A 41 8.77 6.13 -8.49
N GLU A 42 8.86 7.30 -9.12
CA GLU A 42 10.02 8.20 -9.03
C GLU A 42 10.15 8.78 -7.61
N ALA A 43 9.06 9.28 -7.04
CA ALA A 43 9.05 9.92 -5.73
C ALA A 43 9.31 8.95 -4.57
N SER A 44 8.84 7.70 -4.68
CA SER A 44 8.93 6.71 -3.60
C SER A 44 10.13 5.75 -3.74
N SER A 45 10.89 5.86 -4.84
CA SER A 45 11.93 4.87 -5.20
C SER A 45 11.40 3.42 -5.31
N ILE A 46 10.09 3.22 -5.48
CA ILE A 46 9.50 1.89 -5.67
C ILE A 46 9.25 1.67 -7.17
N PRO A 47 9.76 0.58 -7.75
CA PRO A 47 9.56 0.30 -9.17
C PRO A 47 8.09 0.32 -9.61
N GLN A 48 7.83 0.95 -10.76
CA GLN A 48 6.47 1.09 -11.29
C GLN A 48 5.74 -0.25 -11.48
N ASN A 49 6.48 -1.33 -11.79
CA ASN A 49 5.91 -2.68 -11.88
C ASN A 49 5.41 -3.23 -10.54
N LYS A 50 6.06 -2.91 -9.41
CA LYS A 50 5.58 -3.27 -8.07
C LYS A 50 4.28 -2.53 -7.73
N ILE A 51 4.21 -1.25 -8.07
CA ILE A 51 2.97 -0.45 -7.92
C ILE A 51 1.86 -1.04 -8.80
N SER A 52 2.18 -1.43 -10.04
CA SER A 52 1.20 -2.08 -10.92
C SER A 52 0.70 -3.42 -10.37
N SER A 53 1.57 -4.22 -9.75
CA SER A 53 1.18 -5.50 -9.16
C SER A 53 0.31 -5.30 -7.92
N LEU A 54 0.59 -4.26 -7.12
CA LEU A 54 -0.19 -3.89 -5.95
C LEU A 54 -1.64 -3.57 -6.33
N ILE A 55 -1.85 -2.63 -7.27
CA ILE A 55 -3.19 -2.12 -7.60
C ILE A 55 -4.02 -3.10 -8.43
N ARG A 56 -3.39 -4.06 -9.12
CA ARG A 56 -4.07 -5.09 -9.93
C ARG A 56 -4.28 -6.41 -9.19
N GLU A 57 -4.03 -6.45 -7.87
CA GLU A 57 -4.24 -7.64 -7.04
C GLU A 57 -3.58 -8.91 -7.60
N LYS A 58 -2.37 -8.76 -8.19
CA LYS A 58 -1.62 -9.92 -8.69
C LYS A 58 -1.04 -10.71 -7.52
N ASN A 59 -0.79 -12.01 -7.75
CA ASN A 59 -0.23 -13.00 -6.81
C ASN A 59 1.03 -12.55 -6.02
N PHE A 60 1.71 -11.49 -6.44
CA PHE A 60 2.82 -10.88 -5.70
C PHE A 60 2.44 -9.45 -5.29
N SER A 61 1.87 -9.33 -4.09
CA SER A 61 1.50 -8.04 -3.52
C SER A 61 2.63 -7.54 -2.60
N PRO A 62 3.10 -6.29 -2.75
CA PRO A 62 4.07 -5.70 -1.84
C PRO A 62 3.68 -5.85 -0.36
N GLY A 63 4.70 -6.01 0.49
CA GLY A 63 4.54 -6.04 1.94
C GLY A 63 4.07 -4.68 2.49
N MET A 64 3.55 -4.70 3.72
CA MET A 64 2.95 -3.52 4.37
C MET A 64 3.88 -2.30 4.39
N GLU A 65 5.17 -2.48 4.65
CA GLU A 65 6.19 -1.41 4.59
C GLU A 65 6.20 -0.65 3.25
N SER A 66 6.14 -1.37 2.13
CA SER A 66 6.09 -0.73 0.81
C SER A 66 4.79 0.03 0.59
N ILE A 67 3.68 -0.48 1.14
CA ILE A 67 2.36 0.16 1.05
C ILE A 67 2.35 1.48 1.85
N ILE A 68 2.92 1.45 3.07
CA ILE A 68 3.08 2.65 3.91
C ILE A 68 3.94 3.69 3.19
N VAL A 69 5.12 3.31 2.68
CA VAL A 69 6.00 4.23 1.94
C VAL A 69 5.30 4.88 0.75
N LEU A 70 4.49 4.11 0.00
CA LEU A 70 3.71 4.66 -1.11
C LEU A 70 2.66 5.67 -0.62
N ALA A 71 1.89 5.33 0.41
CA ALA A 71 0.87 6.21 0.97
C ALA A 71 1.47 7.52 1.53
N GLU A 72 2.56 7.44 2.30
CA GLU A 72 3.28 8.60 2.80
C GLU A 72 3.86 9.46 1.67
N THR A 73 4.33 8.82 0.59
CA THR A 73 4.84 9.56 -0.58
C THR A 73 3.71 10.33 -1.25
N ILE A 74 2.54 9.72 -1.42
CA ILE A 74 1.35 10.40 -1.99
C ILE A 74 1.01 11.64 -1.17
N GLN A 75 0.98 11.54 0.16
CA GLN A 75 0.70 12.68 1.05
C GLN A 75 1.69 13.85 0.87
N LYS A 76 2.92 13.59 0.45
CA LYS A 76 3.97 14.62 0.26
C LYS A 76 3.93 15.28 -1.12
N ILE A 77 3.38 14.60 -2.13
CA ILE A 77 3.35 15.08 -3.52
C ILE A 77 1.97 15.60 -3.96
N GLN A 78 0.96 15.41 -3.11
CA GLN A 78 -0.37 16.03 -3.25
C GLN A 78 -0.37 17.47 -2.74
#